data_AF-A0AAP8NJ88-F1
#
_entry.id   AF-A0AAP8NJ88-F1
#
_cell.length_a   1.000
_cell.length_b   1.000
_cell.length_c   1.000
_cell.angle_alpha   90.00
_cell.angle_beta   90.00
_cell.angle_gamma   90.00
#
_symmetry.space_group_name_H-M   'P 1'
#
loop_
_entity.id
_entity.type
_entity.pdbx_description
1 polymer ?
#
loop_
_entity_poly.entity_id
_entity_poly.type
_entity_poly.pdbx_seq_one_letter_code
_entity_poly.pdbx_strand_id
1 'polypeptide(L)'
;MNNKPLTKRQIAVLSIMAGKAYKRIQSQGCPLPSLRDWRHDEVWAATGITESLTKATQEHYVPIYNRLASYLGCAPVKDRTWSEMDKAIHNLRDAMQRYEITPDYLAEIVRDQLHLPCTGRDVYQALRNWAAVEHVRHLMYTVINRGRAETRKMVAETGQETYEPHADPCTMPPGKLADHVGAVRIVPTPGPHNPTARGFHSNIWMPDQEVQP
;
A
#
# COMPACT_ATOMS: atom_id res chain seq x y z
N MET A 1 0.60 -10.33 -6.06
CA MET A 1 0.98 -9.60 -7.28
C MET A 1 0.06 -8.40 -7.40
N ASN A 2 0.63 -7.21 -7.34
CA ASN A 2 -0.11 -5.97 -7.52
C ASN A 2 -0.45 -5.82 -9.01
N ASN A 3 -1.65 -6.22 -9.38
CA ASN A 3 -2.15 -6.22 -10.75
C ASN A 3 -2.52 -4.82 -11.27
N LYS A 4 -2.22 -3.76 -10.51
CA LYS A 4 -2.51 -2.39 -10.92
C LYS A 4 -1.70 -2.07 -12.18
N PRO A 5 -2.32 -1.66 -13.29
CA PRO A 5 -1.60 -1.30 -14.51
C PRO A 5 -0.73 -0.07 -14.29
N LEU A 6 0.28 0.10 -15.16
CA LEU A 6 1.05 1.34 -15.22
C LEU A 6 0.15 2.54 -15.52
N THR A 7 0.43 3.66 -14.87
CA THR A 7 -0.24 4.93 -15.16
C THR A 7 0.21 5.47 -16.51
N LYS A 8 -0.61 6.30 -17.16
CA LYS A 8 -0.25 7.00 -18.41
C LYS A 8 1.07 7.77 -18.28
N ARG A 9 1.30 8.41 -17.12
CA ARG A 9 2.54 9.13 -16.83
C ARG A 9 3.75 8.22 -16.78
N GLN A 10 3.64 7.06 -16.13
CA GLN A 10 4.72 6.07 -16.08
C GLN A 10 5.04 5.51 -17.46
N ILE A 11 4.02 5.16 -18.26
CA ILE A 11 4.21 4.69 -19.64
C ILE A 11 4.92 5.75 -20.48
N ALA A 12 4.55 7.03 -20.33
CA ALA A 12 5.20 8.13 -21.03
C ALA A 12 6.68 8.27 -20.61
N VAL A 13 6.99 8.21 -19.31
CA VAL A 13 8.37 8.25 -18.80
C VAL A 13 9.20 7.10 -19.38
N LEU A 14 8.70 5.87 -19.33
CA LEU A 14 9.40 4.70 -19.88
C LEU A 14 9.60 4.82 -21.40
N SER A 15 8.61 5.36 -22.13
CA SER A 15 8.72 5.57 -23.58
C SER A 15 9.78 6.61 -23.93
N ILE A 16 9.87 7.71 -23.16
CA ILE A 16 10.90 8.74 -23.33
C ILE A 16 12.28 8.17 -23.01
N MET A 17 12.41 7.42 -21.91
CA MET A 17 13.66 6.77 -21.52
C MET A 17 14.13 5.78 -22.59
N ALA A 18 13.23 4.96 -23.14
CA ALA A 18 13.54 4.04 -24.23
C ALA A 18 14.04 4.79 -25.46
N GLY A 19 13.40 5.89 -25.85
CA GLY A 19 13.86 6.70 -26.98
C GLY A 19 15.26 7.30 -26.77
N LYS A 20 15.58 7.73 -25.53
CA LYS A 20 16.93 8.24 -25.20
C LYS A 20 17.97 7.13 -25.23
N ALA A 21 17.69 5.99 -24.60
CA ALA A 21 18.58 4.84 -24.57
C ALA A 21 18.86 4.30 -25.97
N TYR A 22 17.81 4.16 -26.79
CA TYR A 22 17.92 3.73 -28.18
C TYR A 22 18.85 4.63 -29.00
N LYS A 23 18.65 5.96 -28.92
CA LYS A 23 19.53 6.93 -29.62
C LYS A 23 20.98 6.86 -29.13
N ARG A 24 21.18 6.68 -27.82
CA ARG A 24 22.52 6.52 -27.23
C ARG A 24 23.24 5.31 -27.82
N ILE A 25 22.58 4.16 -27.88
CA ILE A 25 23.15 2.93 -28.45
C ILE A 25 23.38 3.09 -29.96
N GLN A 26 22.41 3.65 -30.70
CA GLN A 26 22.54 3.88 -32.13
C GLN A 26 23.72 4.80 -32.47
N SER A 27 23.96 5.86 -31.67
CA SER A 27 25.12 6.74 -31.85
C SER A 27 26.49 6.06 -31.65
N GLN A 28 26.51 4.87 -31.02
CA GLN A 28 27.72 4.05 -30.86
C GLN A 28 27.93 3.11 -32.05
N GLY A 29 27.10 3.19 -33.09
CA GLY A 29 27.22 2.37 -34.31
C GLY A 29 26.61 0.97 -34.20
N CYS A 30 25.86 0.68 -33.13
CA CYS A 30 25.18 -0.61 -32.98
C CYS A 30 23.95 -0.69 -33.89
N PRO A 31 23.84 -1.72 -34.77
CA PRO A 31 22.63 -1.94 -35.54
C PRO A 31 21.52 -2.41 -34.59
N LEU A 32 20.43 -1.64 -34.51
CA LEU A 32 19.27 -1.96 -33.70
C LEU A 32 18.05 -2.22 -34.60
N PRO A 33 17.12 -3.09 -34.17
CA PRO A 33 15.81 -3.22 -34.80
C PRO A 33 15.01 -1.92 -34.59
N SER A 34 13.77 -1.86 -35.09
CA SER A 34 12.96 -0.66 -34.89
C SER A 34 12.83 -0.30 -33.41
N LEU A 35 12.70 1.00 -33.08
CA LEU A 35 12.53 1.45 -31.69
C LEU A 35 11.40 0.71 -30.96
N ARG A 36 10.35 0.36 -31.70
CA ARG A 36 9.21 -0.39 -31.17
C ARG A 36 9.62 -1.80 -30.74
N ASP A 37 10.28 -2.53 -31.63
CA ASP A 37 10.65 -3.93 -31.41
C ASP A 37 11.74 -4.02 -30.34
N TRP A 38 12.77 -3.16 -30.43
CA TRP A 38 13.80 -3.06 -29.40
C TRP A 38 13.20 -2.80 -28.02
N ARG A 39 12.22 -1.88 -27.91
CA ARG A 39 11.55 -1.62 -26.64
C ARG A 39 10.74 -2.82 -26.15
N HIS A 40 10.11 -3.57 -27.04
CA HIS A 40 9.39 -4.79 -26.65
C HIS A 40 10.34 -5.83 -26.06
N ASP A 41 11.50 -6.03 -26.69
CA ASP A 41 12.55 -6.93 -26.20
C ASP A 41 13.07 -6.50 -24.82
N GLU A 42 13.31 -5.20 -24.63
CA GLU A 42 13.79 -4.67 -23.35
C GLU A 42 12.76 -4.78 -22.22
N VAL A 43 11.47 -4.63 -22.54
CA VAL A 43 10.39 -4.81 -21.56
C VAL A 43 10.23 -6.29 -21.19
N TRP A 44 10.34 -7.19 -22.17
CA TRP A 44 10.39 -8.63 -21.91
C TRP A 44 11.59 -9.00 -21.05
N ALA A 45 12.78 -8.53 -21.40
CA ALA A 45 14.01 -8.82 -20.66
C ALA A 45 14.00 -8.24 -19.23
N ALA A 46 13.26 -7.17 -18.97
CA ALA A 46 13.09 -6.61 -17.62
C ALA A 46 12.04 -7.35 -16.77
N THR A 47 10.99 -7.92 -17.40
CA THR A 47 9.83 -8.44 -16.67
C THR A 47 9.70 -9.97 -16.71
N GLY A 48 10.17 -10.61 -17.78
CA GLY A 48 10.00 -12.04 -18.07
C GLY A 48 8.54 -12.47 -18.34
N ILE A 49 7.60 -11.53 -18.42
CA ILE A 49 6.15 -11.81 -18.44
C ILE A 49 5.45 -11.11 -19.62
N THR A 50 5.85 -9.88 -19.95
CA THR A 50 5.18 -9.08 -20.99
C THR A 50 6.19 -8.32 -21.83
N GLU A 51 5.87 -8.13 -23.10
CA GLU A 51 6.61 -7.26 -24.02
C GLU A 51 5.99 -5.85 -24.08
N SER A 52 4.74 -5.67 -23.63
CA SER A 52 4.01 -4.40 -23.78
C SER A 52 3.98 -3.58 -22.48
N LEU A 53 4.30 -2.29 -22.60
CA LEU A 53 4.13 -1.30 -21.52
C LEU A 53 2.65 -1.14 -21.09
N THR A 54 1.69 -1.39 -21.98
CA THR A 54 0.26 -1.28 -21.64
C THR A 54 -0.25 -2.47 -20.83
N LYS A 55 0.42 -3.62 -20.93
CA LYS A 55 0.11 -4.84 -20.16
C LYS A 55 0.96 -4.94 -18.88
N ALA A 56 1.94 -4.06 -18.71
CA ALA A 56 2.79 -4.04 -17.53
C ALA A 56 2.06 -3.46 -16.30
N THR A 57 2.42 -3.98 -15.12
CA THR A 57 1.87 -3.56 -13.83
C THR A 57 2.83 -2.61 -13.10
N GLN A 58 2.39 -2.06 -11.97
CA GLN A 58 3.21 -1.19 -11.12
C GLN A 58 4.54 -1.85 -10.68
N GLU A 59 4.53 -3.15 -10.39
CA GLU A 59 5.72 -3.91 -9.99
C GLU A 59 6.80 -3.94 -11.08
N HIS A 60 6.40 -3.83 -12.34
CA HIS A 60 7.32 -3.83 -13.49
C HIS A 60 7.96 -2.47 -13.76
N TYR A 61 7.48 -1.39 -13.14
CA TYR A 61 7.96 -0.04 -13.45
C TYR A 61 9.46 0.12 -13.18
N VAL A 62 9.91 -0.26 -11.97
CA VAL A 62 11.30 -0.07 -11.54
C VAL A 62 12.28 -0.98 -12.30
N PRO A 63 12.00 -2.29 -12.51
CA PRO A 63 12.84 -3.14 -13.36
C PRO A 63 13.03 -2.57 -14.77
N ILE A 64 11.95 -2.17 -15.45
CA ILE A 64 12.03 -1.60 -16.80
C ILE A 64 12.81 -0.29 -16.78
N TYR A 65 12.52 0.59 -15.82
CA TYR A 65 13.21 1.87 -15.70
C TYR A 65 14.72 1.67 -15.50
N ASN A 66 15.13 0.80 -14.58
CA ASN A 66 16.54 0.57 -14.27
C ASN A 66 17.30 -0.03 -15.45
N ARG A 67 16.66 -0.91 -16.21
CA ARG A 67 17.23 -1.46 -17.45
C ARG A 67 17.43 -0.39 -18.51
N LEU A 68 16.48 0.52 -18.69
CA LEU A 68 16.66 1.66 -19.61
C LEU A 68 17.69 2.67 -19.11
N ALA A 69 17.75 2.88 -17.79
CA ALA A 69 18.68 3.77 -17.13
C ALA A 69 20.14 3.29 -17.25
N SER A 70 20.39 1.98 -17.29
CA SER A 70 21.75 1.44 -17.42
C SER A 70 22.40 1.81 -18.76
N TYR A 71 21.64 1.85 -19.85
CA TYR A 71 22.16 2.32 -21.16
C TYR A 71 22.53 3.80 -21.16
N LEU A 72 21.94 4.57 -20.26
CA LEU A 72 22.21 6.00 -20.08
C LEU A 72 23.31 6.26 -19.04
N GLY A 73 23.83 5.22 -18.38
CA GLY A 73 24.79 5.36 -17.28
C GLY A 73 24.20 5.96 -16.01
N CYS A 74 22.86 5.93 -15.86
CA CYS A 74 22.18 6.44 -14.67
C CYS A 74 22.20 5.38 -13.55
N ALA A 75 22.31 5.84 -12.30
CA ALA A 75 22.26 4.95 -11.14
C ALA A 75 20.89 4.26 -11.02
N PRO A 76 20.84 2.97 -10.65
CA PRO A 76 19.59 2.24 -10.51
C PRO A 76 18.76 2.81 -9.35
N VAL A 77 17.46 2.95 -9.58
CA VAL A 77 16.49 3.33 -8.55
C VAL A 77 16.13 2.09 -7.74
N LYS A 78 16.23 2.18 -6.42
CA LYS A 78 15.75 1.12 -5.54
C LYS A 78 14.22 1.12 -5.52
N ASP A 79 13.61 -0.01 -5.82
CA ASP A 79 12.16 -0.16 -5.64
C ASP A 79 11.83 -0.07 -4.15
N ARG A 80 11.00 0.91 -3.80
CA ARG A 80 10.48 1.11 -2.43
C ARG A 80 9.00 0.77 -2.36
N THR A 81 8.44 0.21 -3.43
CA THR A 81 7.05 -0.24 -3.45
C THR A 81 6.95 -1.44 -2.53
N TRP A 82 6.16 -1.30 -1.46
CA TRP A 82 5.89 -2.38 -0.55
C TRP A 82 5.24 -3.55 -1.29
N SER A 83 5.86 -4.73 -1.26
CA SER A 83 5.21 -5.95 -1.74
C SER A 83 4.02 -6.31 -0.86
N GLU A 84 3.06 -7.08 -1.38
CA GLU A 84 1.92 -7.54 -0.59
C GLU A 84 2.36 -8.38 0.62
N MET A 85 3.44 -9.15 0.47
CA MET A 85 4.07 -9.90 1.56
C MET A 85 4.66 -8.95 2.61
N ASP A 86 5.41 -7.93 2.18
CA ASP A 86 6.00 -6.97 3.11
C ASP A 86 4.93 -6.23 3.92
N LYS A 87 3.82 -5.84 3.28
CA LYS A 87 2.67 -5.23 3.96
C LYS A 87 2.07 -6.17 5.00
N ALA A 88 1.86 -7.44 4.63
CA ALA A 88 1.29 -8.43 5.54
C ALA A 88 2.20 -8.67 6.75
N ILE A 89 3.51 -8.80 6.53
CA ILE A 89 4.50 -8.95 7.61
C ILE A 89 4.54 -7.70 8.50
N HIS A 90 4.47 -6.51 7.91
CA HIS A 90 4.47 -5.27 8.67
C HIS A 90 3.23 -5.17 9.58
N ASN A 91 2.05 -5.44 9.05
CA ASN A 91 0.81 -5.43 9.85
C ASN A 91 0.82 -6.51 10.93
N LEU A 92 1.37 -7.70 10.64
CA LEU A 92 1.56 -8.75 11.65
C LEU A 92 2.49 -8.27 12.77
N ARG A 93 3.63 -7.66 12.43
CA ARG A 93 4.57 -7.13 13.41
C ARG A 93 3.96 -6.02 14.27
N ASP A 94 3.19 -5.13 13.65
CA ASP A 94 2.46 -4.07 14.35
C ASP A 94 1.44 -4.67 15.33
N ALA A 95 0.67 -5.68 14.90
CA ALA A 95 -0.25 -6.39 15.78
C ALA A 95 0.45 -7.11 16.94
N MET A 96 1.59 -7.76 16.69
CA MET A 96 2.40 -8.41 17.72
C MET A 96 2.89 -7.38 18.75
N GLN A 97 3.35 -6.21 18.32
CA GLN A 97 3.77 -5.13 19.21
C GLN A 97 2.61 -4.57 20.02
N ARG A 98 1.45 -4.37 19.39
CA ARG A 98 0.25 -3.83 20.06
C ARG A 98 -0.22 -4.70 21.23
N TYR A 99 -0.05 -6.01 21.14
CA TYR A 99 -0.44 -6.96 22.18
C TYR A 99 0.76 -7.53 22.94
N GLU A 100 1.95 -6.92 22.80
CA GLU A 100 3.18 -7.31 23.50
C GLU A 100 3.56 -8.80 23.34
N ILE A 101 3.14 -9.43 22.23
CA ILE A 101 3.42 -10.84 21.98
C ILE A 101 4.88 -10.99 21.53
N THR A 102 5.57 -12.00 22.08
CA THR A 102 6.96 -12.26 21.75
C THR A 102 7.12 -12.95 20.38
N PRO A 103 8.18 -12.63 19.61
CA PRO A 103 8.45 -13.32 18.34
C PRO A 103 8.66 -14.83 18.49
N ASP A 104 9.14 -15.30 19.64
CA ASP A 104 9.32 -16.74 19.92
C ASP A 104 7.98 -17.48 19.94
N TYR A 105 6.94 -16.85 20.50
CA TYR A 105 5.58 -17.39 20.46
C TYR A 105 5.01 -17.45 19.04
N LEU A 106 5.28 -16.42 18.22
CA LEU A 106 4.92 -16.47 16.80
C LEU A 106 5.64 -17.62 16.08
N ALA A 107 6.91 -17.86 16.38
CA ALA A 107 7.68 -18.96 15.80
C ALA A 107 7.12 -20.34 16.20
N GLU A 108 6.55 -20.48 17.40
CA GLU A 108 5.82 -21.69 17.79
C GLU A 108 4.56 -21.91 16.94
N ILE A 109 3.74 -20.87 16.76
CA ILE A 109 2.54 -20.95 15.92
C ILE A 109 2.91 -21.28 14.47
N VAL A 110 3.97 -20.66 13.94
CA VAL A 110 4.43 -20.88 12.57
C VAL A 110 4.97 -22.30 12.39
N ARG A 111 5.70 -22.84 13.37
CA ARG A 111 6.15 -24.25 13.36
C ARG A 111 4.98 -25.23 13.41
N ASP A 112 3.95 -24.92 14.19
CA ASP A 112 2.76 -25.76 14.34
C ASP A 112 1.86 -25.72 13.09
N GLN A 113 1.51 -24.53 12.59
CA GLN A 113 0.54 -24.36 11.51
C GLN A 113 1.13 -24.47 10.11
N LEU A 114 2.36 -24.01 9.91
CA LEU A 114 3.00 -23.95 8.59
C LEU A 114 4.15 -24.96 8.46
N HIS A 115 4.52 -25.65 9.54
CA HIS A 115 5.63 -26.60 9.59
C HIS A 115 6.95 -26.01 9.07
N LEU A 116 7.12 -24.70 9.21
CA LEU A 116 8.34 -24.01 8.81
C LEU A 116 9.36 -24.01 9.95
N PRO A 117 10.61 -24.47 9.72
CA PRO A 117 11.64 -24.40 10.73
C PRO A 117 12.06 -22.95 10.93
N CYS A 118 11.63 -22.33 12.03
CA CYS A 118 12.02 -20.97 12.40
C CYS A 118 12.09 -20.79 13.93
N THR A 119 12.84 -19.78 14.33
CA THR A 119 12.98 -19.25 15.70
C THR A 119 12.43 -17.82 15.77
N GLY A 120 12.31 -17.23 16.96
CA GLY A 120 11.81 -15.85 17.08
C GLY A 120 12.68 -14.80 16.36
N ARG A 121 13.96 -15.10 16.11
CA ARG A 121 14.87 -14.17 15.41
C ARG A 121 14.64 -14.12 13.90
N ASP A 122 14.27 -15.24 13.29
CA ASP A 122 14.18 -15.41 11.84
C ASP A 122 12.75 -15.68 11.34
N VAL A 123 11.75 -15.78 12.22
CA VAL A 123 10.35 -16.06 11.86
C VAL A 123 9.82 -15.16 10.73
N TYR A 124 10.09 -13.86 10.77
CA TYR A 124 9.64 -12.95 9.71
C TYR A 124 10.34 -13.19 8.37
N GLN A 125 11.61 -13.59 8.40
CA GLN A 125 12.35 -13.92 7.19
C GLN A 125 11.89 -15.27 6.63
N ALA A 126 11.63 -16.25 7.49
CA ALA A 126 11.05 -17.53 7.09
C ALA A 126 9.67 -17.35 6.45
N LEU A 127 8.80 -16.51 7.04
CA LEU A 127 7.51 -16.16 6.46
C LEU A 127 7.65 -15.47 5.10
N ARG A 128 8.59 -14.52 4.97
CA ARG A 128 8.83 -13.83 3.69
C ARG A 128 9.25 -14.79 2.58
N ASN A 129 10.07 -15.78 2.90
CA ASN A 129 10.66 -16.67 1.92
C ASN A 129 9.75 -17.84 1.54
N TRP A 130 8.98 -18.36 2.51
CA TRP A 130 8.32 -19.67 2.37
C TRP A 130 6.81 -19.64 2.55
N ALA A 131 6.23 -18.60 3.16
CA ALA A 131 4.79 -18.56 3.40
C ALA A 131 4.01 -17.90 2.24
N ALA A 132 2.75 -18.31 2.09
CA ALA A 132 1.79 -17.57 1.28
C ALA A 132 1.34 -16.30 2.01
N VAL A 133 1.02 -15.23 1.27
CA VAL A 133 0.60 -13.93 1.84
C VAL A 133 -0.67 -14.08 2.68
N GLU A 134 -1.59 -14.94 2.24
CA GLU A 134 -2.85 -15.25 2.90
C GLU A 134 -2.62 -15.86 4.28
N HIS A 135 -1.63 -16.76 4.42
CA HIS A 135 -1.29 -17.36 5.70
C HIS A 135 -0.75 -16.32 6.68
N VAL A 136 0.09 -15.38 6.22
CA VAL A 136 0.58 -14.28 7.07
C VAL A 136 -0.57 -13.38 7.54
N ARG A 137 -1.56 -13.12 6.67
CA ARG A 137 -2.78 -12.39 7.05
C ARG A 137 -3.62 -13.15 8.08
N HIS A 138 -3.76 -14.47 7.95
CA HIS A 138 -4.46 -15.30 8.93
C HIS A 138 -3.75 -15.34 10.29
N LEU A 139 -2.41 -15.40 10.29
CA LEU A 139 -1.61 -15.29 11.52
C LEU A 139 -1.85 -13.94 12.20
N MET A 140 -1.90 -12.85 11.44
CA MET A 140 -2.22 -11.52 11.97
C MET A 140 -3.60 -11.49 12.65
N TYR A 141 -4.63 -12.04 12.02
CA TYR A 141 -5.96 -12.13 12.66
C TYR A 141 -5.95 -12.99 13.92
N THR A 142 -5.17 -14.08 13.92
CA THR A 142 -5.03 -14.96 15.10
C THR A 142 -4.39 -14.21 16.26
N VAL A 143 -3.31 -13.46 16.00
CA VAL A 143 -2.65 -12.59 16.98
C VAL A 143 -3.61 -11.55 17.54
N ILE A 144 -4.35 -10.85 16.68
CA ILE A 144 -5.32 -9.84 17.11
C ILE A 144 -6.43 -10.45 17.97
N ASN A 145 -6.98 -11.59 17.57
CA ASN A 145 -8.06 -12.24 18.31
C ASN A 145 -7.60 -12.75 19.68
N ARG A 146 -6.38 -13.29 19.78
CA ARG A 146 -5.78 -13.69 21.06
C ARG A 146 -5.53 -12.48 21.95
N GLY A 147 -4.89 -11.45 21.42
CA GLY A 147 -4.66 -10.20 22.16
C GLY A 147 -5.97 -9.61 22.72
N ARG A 148 -7.02 -9.52 21.90
CA ARG A 148 -8.36 -9.09 22.35
C ARG A 148 -8.97 -10.00 23.43
N ALA A 149 -8.71 -11.30 23.40
CA ALA A 149 -9.20 -12.22 24.41
C ALA A 149 -8.47 -12.00 25.75
N GLU A 150 -7.16 -11.82 25.73
CA GLU A 150 -6.37 -11.51 26.92
C GLU A 150 -6.72 -10.14 27.50
N THR A 151 -6.87 -9.11 26.67
CA THR A 151 -7.35 -7.79 27.12
C THR A 151 -8.71 -7.93 27.80
N ARG A 152 -9.67 -8.63 27.20
CA ARG A 152 -11.01 -8.86 27.80
C ARG A 152 -10.92 -9.60 29.13
N LYS A 153 -10.03 -10.59 29.25
CA LYS A 153 -9.80 -11.32 30.50
C LYS A 153 -9.23 -10.40 31.58
N MET A 154 -8.24 -9.58 31.25
CA MET A 154 -7.66 -8.59 32.17
C MET A 154 -8.71 -7.58 32.64
N VAL A 155 -9.56 -7.07 31.74
CA VAL A 155 -10.67 -6.18 32.12
C VAL A 155 -11.63 -6.86 33.08
N ALA A 156 -11.98 -8.12 32.84
CA ALA A 156 -12.87 -8.87 33.74
C ALA A 156 -12.25 -9.10 35.14
N GLU A 157 -10.94 -9.28 35.22
CA GLU A 157 -10.22 -9.55 36.48
C GLU A 157 -9.91 -8.27 37.29
N THR A 158 -9.59 -7.17 36.62
CA THR A 158 -9.16 -5.91 37.27
C THR A 158 -10.22 -4.82 37.28
N GLY A 159 -11.28 -4.94 36.47
CA GLY A 159 -12.30 -3.90 36.31
C GLY A 159 -11.80 -2.64 35.61
N GLN A 160 -10.53 -2.58 35.20
CA GLN A 160 -9.94 -1.48 34.46
C GLN A 160 -9.88 -1.83 32.98
N GLU A 161 -10.51 -0.99 32.15
CA GLU A 161 -10.35 -1.08 30.70
C GLU A 161 -8.88 -0.79 30.34
N THR A 162 -8.13 -1.84 30.01
CA THR A 162 -6.79 -1.72 29.45
C THR A 162 -6.89 -1.26 28.00
N TYR A 163 -6.89 0.06 27.85
CA TYR A 163 -6.36 0.83 26.73
C TYR A 163 -6.87 0.49 25.33
N GLU A 164 -7.89 1.23 24.87
CA GLU A 164 -8.03 1.58 23.46
C GLU A 164 -7.52 3.02 23.27
N PRO A 165 -6.49 3.27 22.44
CA PRO A 165 -5.95 4.62 22.24
C PRO A 165 -6.97 5.66 21.75
N HIS A 166 -8.17 5.22 21.33
CA HIS A 166 -9.21 6.05 20.71
C HIS A 166 -10.65 5.66 21.14
N ALA A 167 -10.84 4.94 22.25
CA ALA A 167 -12.19 4.60 22.72
C ALA A 167 -12.98 5.83 23.18
N ASP A 168 -12.28 6.82 23.74
CA ASP A 168 -12.87 8.07 24.23
C ASP A 168 -12.72 9.18 23.18
N PRO A 169 -13.80 9.85 22.73
CA PRO A 169 -13.74 10.99 21.83
C PRO A 169 -12.77 12.10 22.28
N CYS A 170 -12.53 12.23 23.59
CA CYS A 170 -11.58 13.20 24.15
C CYS A 170 -10.11 12.78 23.99
N THR A 171 -9.84 11.52 23.67
CA THR A 171 -8.50 10.97 23.36
C THR A 171 -8.21 10.94 21.86
N MET A 172 -9.19 11.30 21.02
CA MET A 172 -8.93 11.51 19.59
C MET A 172 -8.00 12.71 19.41
N PRO A 173 -7.02 12.63 18.49
CA PRO A 173 -6.24 13.80 18.12
C PRO A 173 -7.18 14.90 17.63
N PRO A 174 -6.97 16.18 18.03
CA PRO A 174 -7.83 17.29 17.65
C PRO A 174 -8.03 17.32 16.13
N GLY A 175 -9.29 17.43 15.71
CA GLY A 175 -9.80 17.14 14.38
C GLY A 175 -9.15 17.95 13.25
N LYS A 176 -7.97 17.54 12.81
CA LYS A 176 -7.33 17.99 11.56
C LYS A 176 -6.84 16.84 10.68
N LEU A 177 -6.77 15.61 11.19
CA LEU A 177 -6.50 14.41 10.37
C LEU A 177 -7.77 13.72 9.86
N ALA A 178 -8.90 13.81 10.57
CA ALA A 178 -10.16 13.21 10.13
C ALA A 178 -10.70 13.82 8.82
N ASP A 179 -10.39 15.10 8.58
CA ASP A 179 -10.82 15.82 7.37
C ASP A 179 -10.00 15.45 6.12
N HIS A 180 -8.94 14.64 6.26
CA HIS A 180 -8.06 14.27 5.13
C HIS A 180 -8.25 12.84 4.63
N VAL A 181 -9.00 12.01 5.35
CA VAL A 181 -9.20 10.59 4.99
C VAL A 181 -10.68 10.33 4.72
N GLY A 182 -11.29 11.07 3.79
CA GLY A 182 -12.50 10.69 3.04
C GLY A 182 -13.62 9.96 3.79
N ALA A 183 -13.76 10.15 5.10
CA ALA A 183 -14.72 9.44 5.92
C ALA A 183 -16.04 10.19 5.76
N VAL A 184 -16.95 9.58 5.01
CA VAL A 184 -18.33 10.04 4.85
C VAL A 184 -18.90 10.28 6.25
N ARG A 185 -19.13 11.55 6.60
CA ARG A 185 -19.90 11.90 7.80
C ARG A 185 -21.32 11.41 7.57
N ILE A 186 -21.76 10.42 8.35
CA ILE A 186 -23.19 10.20 8.58
C ILE A 186 -23.62 11.41 9.41
N VAL A 187 -24.18 12.42 8.76
CA VAL A 187 -24.74 13.59 9.45
C VAL A 187 -26.00 13.11 10.18
N PRO A 188 -26.06 13.13 11.52
CA PRO A 188 -27.33 13.02 12.22
C PRO A 188 -28.15 14.26 11.85
N THR A 189 -29.38 14.04 11.41
CA THR A 189 -30.34 15.07 10.99
C THR A 189 -30.24 16.33 11.86
N PRO A 190 -30.01 17.53 11.30
CA PRO A 190 -29.93 18.74 12.12
C PRO A 190 -31.31 19.01 12.73
N GLY A 191 -31.39 19.02 14.07
CA GLY A 191 -32.53 19.57 14.79
C GLY A 191 -32.72 21.06 14.46
N PRO A 192 -33.92 21.61 14.68
CA PRO A 192 -34.30 22.93 14.17
C PRO A 192 -33.40 24.02 14.76
N HIS A 193 -32.81 24.81 13.86
CA HIS A 193 -31.92 25.91 14.19
C HIS A 193 -32.76 27.08 14.71
N ASN A 194 -32.55 27.49 15.97
CA ASN A 194 -33.05 28.78 16.45
C ASN A 194 -32.27 29.91 15.76
N PRO A 195 -32.92 30.95 15.23
CA PRO A 195 -32.24 32.04 14.55
C PRO A 195 -31.73 33.05 15.58
N THR A 196 -30.42 33.10 15.78
CA THR A 196 -29.81 34.18 16.56
C THR A 196 -29.26 35.26 15.64
N ALA A 197 -29.73 36.48 15.87
CA ALA A 197 -29.42 37.70 15.15
C ALA A 197 -27.93 38.07 15.23
N ARG A 198 -27.20 37.89 14.13
CA ARG A 198 -26.10 38.77 13.69
C ARG A 198 -25.67 38.35 12.28
N GLY A 199 -25.88 39.27 11.34
CA GLY A 199 -25.89 39.01 9.92
C GLY A 199 -24.53 38.76 9.28
N PHE A 200 -24.57 37.95 8.22
CA PHE A 200 -23.76 38.17 7.03
C PHE A 200 -24.69 38.02 5.82
N HIS A 201 -24.97 39.15 5.17
CA HIS A 201 -25.51 39.18 3.82
C HIS A 201 -24.32 39.13 2.85
N SER A 202 -24.33 38.18 1.93
CA SER A 202 -23.68 38.36 0.64
C SER A 202 -24.47 37.65 -0.44
N ASN A 203 -24.95 38.45 -1.37
CA ASN A 203 -25.73 38.11 -2.54
C ASN A 203 -24.89 37.24 -3.48
N ILE A 204 -25.30 36.00 -3.71
CA ILE A 204 -25.03 35.31 -4.98
C ILE A 204 -26.31 34.60 -5.39
N TRP A 205 -26.97 35.20 -6.37
CA TRP A 205 -28.07 34.66 -7.16
C TRP A 205 -27.50 33.63 -8.14
N MET A 206 -28.08 32.42 -8.15
CA MET A 206 -27.89 31.41 -9.19
C MET A 206 -29.28 30.93 -9.58
N PRO A 207 -29.70 31.09 -10.85
CA PRO A 207 -31.04 30.70 -11.28
C PRO A 207 -31.18 29.18 -11.35
N ASP A 208 -32.31 28.69 -10.85
CA ASP A 208 -32.84 27.36 -11.13
C ASP A 208 -33.03 27.20 -12.64
N GLN A 209 -32.56 26.08 -13.19
CA GLN A 209 -33.27 25.48 -14.31
C GLN A 209 -33.08 23.95 -14.28
N GLU A 210 -34.12 23.32 -13.75
CA GLU A 210 -34.52 21.98 -14.11
C GLU A 210 -34.73 21.90 -15.64
N VAL A 211 -34.14 20.86 -16.21
CA VAL A 211 -34.76 19.90 -17.14
C VAL A 211 -36.04 20.37 -17.83
N GLN A 212 -36.01 20.39 -19.17
CA GLN A 212 -36.95 19.67 -20.05
C GLN A 212 -36.22 19.34 -21.37
N PRO A 213 -36.62 18.30 -22.12
CA PRO A 213 -35.80 17.65 -23.17
C PRO A 213 -35.37 18.56 -24.33
#